data_AF-A0A3M7P3A6-F1
#
_entry.id   AF-A0A3M7P3A6-F1
#
_cell.length_a   1.000
_cell.length_b   1.000
_cell.length_c   1.000
_cell.angle_alpha   90.00
_cell.angle_beta   90.00
_cell.angle_gamma   90.00
#
_symmetry.space_group_name_H-M   'P 1'
#
loop_
_entity.id
_entity.type
_entity.pdbx_description
1 polymer ?
#
loop_
_entity_poly.entity_id
_entity_poly.type
_entity_poly.pdbx_seq_one_letter_code
_entity_poly.pdbx_strand_id
1 'polypeptide(L)'
;GQFRCETGDCGPWVKCANGQTPATLAEFTLNGSGDQDFYDVSLVDGYNLKMAIEVTNPSSGSGEYWCKNPSCIRDLNQICPSELRKYSSTRQVIGCLSACEKFQTDSYCCRGAHGTPETCRSYEWPVNYPSIYKNACPSAYSYAYDDSTSTFFCRNTNYNIKFC
;
A
#
# COMPACT_ATOMS: atom_id res chain seq x y z
N GLY A 1 29.89 -8.69 4.58
CA GLY A 1 28.67 -9.07 5.33
C GLY A 1 27.47 -8.98 4.43
N GLN A 2 26.44 -9.79 4.65
CA GLN A 2 25.17 -9.68 3.92
C GLN A 2 24.35 -8.56 4.55
N PHE A 3 23.92 -7.57 3.77
CA PHE A 3 23.00 -6.53 4.23
C PHE A 3 21.59 -7.11 4.30
N ARG A 4 20.93 -7.02 5.46
CA ARG A 4 19.59 -7.59 5.68
C ARG A 4 18.73 -6.64 6.49
N CYS A 5 17.42 -6.61 6.20
CA CYS A 5 16.43 -5.79 6.89
C CYS A 5 15.36 -6.67 7.56
N GLU A 6 14.79 -6.22 8.67
CA GLU A 6 13.69 -6.96 9.33
C GLU A 6 12.35 -6.79 8.58
N THR A 7 12.16 -5.68 7.87
CA THR A 7 11.01 -5.44 6.96
C THR A 7 11.51 -4.89 5.62
N GLY A 8 10.77 -5.15 4.53
CA GLY A 8 11.17 -4.71 3.20
C GLY A 8 12.49 -5.32 2.68
N ASP A 9 12.95 -6.44 3.25
CA ASP A 9 14.23 -7.07 2.84
C ASP A 9 14.19 -7.42 1.35
N CYS A 10 15.27 -7.12 0.63
CA CYS A 10 15.37 -7.41 -0.79
C CYS A 10 16.53 -8.37 -1.12
N GLY A 11 16.94 -9.15 -0.12
CA GLY A 11 18.11 -10.01 -0.20
C GLY A 11 19.36 -9.35 0.39
N PRO A 12 20.55 -9.95 0.19
CA PRO A 12 21.82 -9.47 0.76
C PRO A 12 22.33 -8.16 0.11
N TRP A 13 21.46 -7.42 -0.57
CA TRP A 13 21.77 -6.35 -1.50
C TRP A 13 21.23 -5.02 -1.01
N VAL A 14 21.95 -3.94 -1.30
CA VAL A 14 21.42 -2.57 -1.12
C VAL A 14 20.59 -2.15 -2.34
N LYS A 15 21.00 -2.59 -3.55
CA LYS A 15 20.25 -2.37 -4.78
C LYS A 15 19.26 -3.52 -4.96
N CYS A 16 18.00 -3.24 -4.69
CA CYS A 16 16.92 -4.23 -4.74
C CYS A 16 16.41 -4.48 -6.16
N ALA A 17 15.95 -5.71 -6.41
CA ALA A 17 15.08 -6.01 -7.55
C ALA A 17 13.61 -6.09 -7.11
N ASN A 18 13.34 -6.75 -5.98
CA ASN A 18 12.03 -6.87 -5.34
C ASN A 18 12.21 -6.81 -3.82
N GLY A 19 11.17 -6.40 -3.07
CA GLY A 19 11.16 -6.39 -1.60
C GLY A 19 10.23 -7.45 -1.00
N GLN A 20 10.49 -7.85 0.24
CA GLN A 20 9.63 -8.74 1.01
C GLN A 20 8.55 -7.98 1.79
N THR A 21 7.40 -8.61 1.97
CA THR A 21 6.28 -8.12 2.78
C THR A 21 6.48 -8.39 4.29
N PRO A 22 5.77 -7.67 5.17
CA PRO A 22 4.95 -6.50 4.89
C PRO A 22 5.79 -5.27 4.52
N ALA A 23 5.30 -4.51 3.56
CA ALA A 23 5.92 -3.25 3.13
C ALA A 23 4.85 -2.27 2.66
N THR A 24 4.91 -1.04 3.17
CA THR A 24 4.15 0.08 2.60
C THR A 24 4.77 0.43 1.24
N LEU A 25 3.95 0.55 0.20
CA LEU A 25 4.43 0.81 -1.17
C LEU A 25 4.03 2.21 -1.64
N ALA A 26 4.90 2.81 -2.46
CA ALA A 26 4.54 3.93 -3.33
C ALA A 26 4.56 3.38 -4.75
N GLU A 27 3.40 3.34 -5.40
CA GLU A 27 3.22 2.76 -6.72
C GLU A 27 3.03 3.86 -7.76
N PHE A 28 3.61 3.67 -8.95
CA PHE A 28 3.56 4.64 -10.03
C PHE A 28 3.40 3.94 -11.38
N THR A 29 2.44 4.40 -12.16
CA THR A 29 2.36 4.19 -13.61
C THR A 29 2.58 5.54 -14.28
N LEU A 30 3.77 5.76 -14.82
CA LEU A 30 4.12 7.01 -15.49
C LEU A 30 3.67 7.00 -16.95
N ASN A 31 3.13 8.12 -17.45
CA ASN A 31 2.60 8.25 -18.82
C ASN A 31 1.64 7.11 -19.21
N GLY A 32 0.70 6.79 -18.32
CA GLY A 32 -0.35 5.80 -18.55
C GLY A 32 -1.48 6.32 -19.45
N SER A 33 -2.71 5.90 -19.15
CA SER A 33 -3.90 6.28 -19.94
C SER A 33 -4.04 7.80 -20.08
N GLY A 34 -4.17 8.27 -21.32
CA GLY A 34 -4.31 9.69 -21.63
C GLY A 34 -3.11 10.54 -21.22
N ASP A 35 -1.89 10.00 -21.29
CA ASP A 35 -0.64 10.70 -20.92
C ASP A 35 -0.67 11.22 -19.46
N GLN A 36 -1.35 10.49 -18.58
CA GLN A 36 -1.42 10.77 -17.15
C GLN A 36 -0.53 9.82 -16.38
N ASP A 37 0.14 10.34 -15.36
CA ASP A 37 0.70 9.50 -14.32
C ASP A 37 -0.42 9.07 -13.39
N PHE A 38 -0.40 7.81 -12.98
CA PHE A 38 -1.23 7.26 -11.91
C PHE A 38 -0.33 6.83 -10.77
N TYR A 39 -0.71 7.17 -9.55
CA TYR A 39 0.12 6.91 -8.39
C TYR A 39 -0.70 6.77 -7.12
N ASP A 40 -0.14 6.07 -6.15
CA ASP A 40 -0.81 5.77 -4.89
C ASP A 40 0.17 5.31 -3.81
N VAL A 41 -0.32 5.39 -2.56
CA VAL A 41 0.29 4.67 -1.43
C VAL A 41 -0.51 3.40 -1.24
N SER A 42 0.16 2.27 -1.16
CA SER A 42 -0.49 0.95 -1.12
C SER A 42 -0.08 0.13 0.09
N LEU A 43 -1.10 -0.46 0.71
CA LEU A 43 -1.01 -1.36 1.86
C LEU A 43 -1.52 -2.77 1.50
N VAL A 44 -1.67 -3.05 0.20
CA VAL A 44 -2.06 -4.37 -0.33
C VAL A 44 -1.05 -5.44 0.12
N ASP A 45 0.23 -5.06 0.16
CA ASP A 45 1.34 -5.89 0.64
C ASP A 45 1.63 -5.69 2.14
N GLY A 46 0.73 -5.02 2.86
CA GLY A 46 0.86 -4.71 4.28
C GLY A 46 1.51 -3.37 4.56
N TYR A 47 1.90 -3.17 5.82
CA TYR A 47 2.49 -1.94 6.34
C TYR A 47 3.76 -2.23 7.12
N ASN A 48 4.77 -1.39 6.99
CA ASN A 48 5.93 -1.39 7.89
C ASN A 48 6.28 0.02 8.41
N LEU A 49 6.08 1.06 7.58
CA LEU A 49 6.43 2.43 7.91
C LEU A 49 5.49 3.45 7.26
N LYS A 50 5.48 4.66 7.82
CA LYS A 50 4.67 5.78 7.33
C LYS A 50 5.22 6.31 6.03
N MET A 51 4.33 6.63 5.10
CA MET A 51 4.71 7.10 3.77
C MET A 51 3.76 8.18 3.26
N ALA A 52 4.28 9.13 2.50
CA ALA A 52 3.50 10.05 1.70
C ALA A 52 4.14 10.25 0.32
N ILE A 53 3.31 10.45 -0.69
CA ILE A 53 3.73 10.94 -2.01
C ILE A 53 3.31 12.40 -2.10
N GLU A 54 4.26 13.28 -2.37
CA GLU A 54 4.01 14.71 -2.58
C GLU A 54 4.30 15.11 -4.02
N VAL A 55 3.28 15.68 -4.65
CA VAL A 55 3.39 16.31 -5.97
C VAL A 55 3.99 17.70 -5.81
N THR A 56 5.10 17.98 -6.51
CA THR A 56 5.84 19.24 -6.33
C THR A 56 5.57 20.29 -7.40
N ASN A 57 5.22 19.88 -8.61
CA ASN A 57 4.86 20.76 -9.72
C ASN A 57 3.49 20.35 -10.28
N PRO A 58 2.41 20.47 -9.50
CA PRO A 58 1.10 20.00 -9.92
C PRO A 58 0.66 20.76 -11.18
N SER A 59 0.33 20.03 -12.23
CA SER A 59 -0.27 20.63 -13.43
C SER A 59 -1.70 21.06 -13.16
N SER A 60 -2.17 22.05 -13.93
CA SER A 60 -3.57 22.44 -13.91
C SER A 60 -4.46 21.31 -14.43
N GLY A 61 -5.55 21.06 -13.72
CA GLY A 61 -6.58 20.09 -14.12
C GLY A 61 -7.70 20.02 -13.09
N SER A 62 -8.63 19.11 -13.31
CA SER A 62 -9.83 18.94 -12.49
C SER A 62 -10.06 17.46 -12.15
N GLY A 63 -10.78 17.22 -11.07
CA GLY A 63 -11.01 15.89 -10.51
C GLY A 63 -10.63 15.86 -9.04
N GLU A 64 -11.37 15.08 -8.26
CA GLU A 64 -11.17 14.96 -6.81
C GLU A 64 -9.73 14.54 -6.47
N TYR A 65 -9.18 13.60 -7.26
CA TYR A 65 -7.86 13.01 -7.06
C TYR A 65 -6.76 13.60 -7.96
N TRP A 66 -7.06 14.70 -8.68
CA TRP A 66 -6.10 15.37 -9.56
C TRP A 66 -4.95 15.98 -8.75
N CYS A 67 -3.72 15.50 -9.00
CA CYS A 67 -2.46 15.96 -8.42
C CYS A 67 -2.51 16.12 -6.88
N LYS A 68 -3.22 15.23 -6.17
CA LYS A 68 -3.25 15.22 -4.69
C LYS A 68 -2.10 14.40 -4.12
N ASN A 69 -1.91 14.52 -2.81
CA ASN A 69 -0.80 13.92 -2.07
C ASN A 69 -1.31 12.75 -1.20
N PRO A 70 -1.36 11.50 -1.70
CA PRO A 70 -1.75 10.36 -0.90
C PRO A 70 -0.74 10.11 0.22
N SER A 71 -1.25 9.64 1.36
CA SER A 71 -0.41 9.32 2.50
C SER A 71 -1.01 8.25 3.41
N CYS A 72 -0.12 7.60 4.16
CA CYS A 72 -0.42 6.80 5.34
C CYS A 72 0.54 7.21 6.46
N ILE A 73 0.11 8.20 7.26
CA ILE A 73 0.93 8.80 8.35
C ILE A 73 0.56 8.30 9.75
N ARG A 74 -0.46 7.43 9.85
CA ARG A 74 -0.82 6.75 11.10
C ARG A 74 0.07 5.53 11.27
N ASP A 75 0.46 5.25 12.52
CA ASP A 75 1.24 4.05 12.82
C ASP A 75 0.32 2.83 12.92
N LEU A 76 0.19 2.08 11.82
CA LEU A 76 -0.62 0.87 11.77
C LEU A 76 -0.08 -0.25 12.67
N ASN A 77 1.20 -0.22 13.07
CA ASN A 77 1.76 -1.21 13.99
C ASN A 77 1.05 -1.18 15.36
N GLN A 78 0.51 -0.02 15.77
CA GLN A 78 -0.23 0.13 17.05
C GLN A 78 -1.62 -0.51 17.04
N ILE A 79 -2.27 -0.55 15.88
CA ILE A 79 -3.64 -1.07 15.72
C ILE A 79 -3.69 -2.39 14.95
N CYS A 80 -2.53 -2.95 14.61
CA CYS A 80 -2.42 -4.19 13.87
C CYS A 80 -3.11 -5.35 14.62
N PRO A 81 -4.06 -6.07 14.00
CA PRO A 81 -4.64 -7.28 14.56
C PRO A 81 -3.56 -8.31 14.92
N SER A 82 -3.74 -9.02 16.02
CA SER A 82 -2.71 -9.92 16.58
C SER A 82 -2.16 -10.92 15.56
N GLU A 83 -3.01 -11.48 14.73
CA GLU A 83 -2.74 -12.50 13.74
C GLU A 83 -1.97 -11.97 12.52
N LEU A 84 -1.99 -10.64 12.30
CA LEU A 84 -1.31 -9.95 11.20
C LEU A 84 0.02 -9.30 11.62
N ARG A 85 0.36 -9.31 12.91
CA ARG A 85 1.59 -8.65 13.41
C ARG A 85 2.85 -9.36 12.92
N LYS A 86 3.79 -8.58 12.38
CA LYS A 86 5.19 -8.98 12.23
C LYS A 86 5.99 -8.48 13.42
N TYR A 87 6.69 -9.42 14.06
CA TYR A 87 7.53 -9.14 15.22
C TYR A 87 9.01 -9.07 14.84
N SER A 88 9.74 -8.14 15.46
CA SER A 88 11.19 -8.11 15.46
C SER A 88 11.76 -9.24 16.32
N SER A 89 13.08 -9.42 16.23
CA SER A 89 13.83 -10.27 17.16
C SER A 89 13.64 -9.91 18.64
N THR A 90 13.33 -8.64 18.94
CA THR A 90 13.07 -8.10 20.29
C THR A 90 11.59 -8.10 20.67
N ARG A 91 10.73 -8.78 19.90
CA ARG A 91 9.27 -8.87 20.11
C ARG A 91 8.52 -7.54 20.01
N GLN A 92 9.07 -6.56 19.29
CA GLN A 92 8.35 -5.35 18.92
C GLN A 92 7.55 -5.59 17.64
N VAL A 93 6.36 -5.00 17.53
CA VAL A 93 5.61 -5.03 16.27
C VAL A 93 6.27 -4.04 15.31
N ILE A 94 6.84 -4.55 14.24
CA ILE A 94 7.59 -3.77 13.24
C ILE A 94 6.92 -3.74 11.87
N GLY A 95 5.81 -4.46 11.71
CA GLY A 95 4.99 -4.45 10.52
C GLY A 95 3.64 -5.10 10.75
N CYS A 96 2.75 -4.90 9.80
CA CYS A 96 1.41 -5.48 9.77
C CYS A 96 1.17 -6.09 8.39
N LEU A 97 1.03 -7.41 8.31
CA LEU A 97 0.70 -8.15 7.09
C LEU A 97 -0.68 -7.76 6.60
N SER A 98 -0.91 -7.70 5.29
CA SER A 98 -2.28 -7.68 4.79
C SER A 98 -2.95 -9.05 4.99
N ALA A 99 -4.27 -9.11 4.79
CA ALA A 99 -4.99 -10.38 4.85
C ALA A 99 -4.53 -11.34 3.73
N CYS A 100 -4.26 -10.83 2.53
CA CYS A 100 -3.72 -11.66 1.45
C CYS A 100 -2.37 -12.24 1.86
N GLU A 101 -1.44 -11.40 2.34
CA GLU A 101 -0.10 -11.83 2.74
C GLU A 101 -0.14 -12.88 3.86
N LYS A 102 -1.06 -12.73 4.81
CA LYS A 102 -1.21 -13.68 5.91
C LYS A 102 -1.85 -15.01 5.49
N PHE A 103 -2.98 -14.95 4.80
CA PHE A 103 -3.87 -16.11 4.65
C PHE A 103 -3.73 -16.78 3.29
N GLN A 104 -3.25 -16.07 2.27
CA GLN A 104 -2.98 -16.60 0.93
C GLN A 104 -4.18 -17.30 0.28
N THR A 105 -5.41 -16.95 0.69
CA THR A 105 -6.64 -17.48 0.09
C THR A 105 -7.05 -16.62 -1.11
N ASP A 106 -7.75 -17.22 -2.07
CA ASP A 106 -8.22 -16.50 -3.26
C ASP A 106 -9.19 -15.36 -2.93
N SER A 107 -9.98 -15.48 -1.86
CA SER A 107 -10.87 -14.40 -1.40
C SER A 107 -10.10 -13.18 -0.91
N TYR A 108 -9.19 -13.35 0.06
CA TYR A 108 -8.36 -12.26 0.59
C TYR A 108 -7.38 -11.66 -0.43
N CYS A 109 -6.96 -12.45 -1.42
CA CYS A 109 -6.02 -12.03 -2.46
C CYS A 109 -6.70 -11.60 -3.77
N CYS A 110 -8.03 -11.63 -3.84
CA CYS A 110 -8.77 -11.31 -5.07
C CYS A 110 -8.30 -12.10 -6.30
N ARG A 111 -8.19 -13.43 -6.19
CA ARG A 111 -7.72 -14.31 -7.28
C ARG A 111 -8.84 -15.23 -7.76
N GLY A 112 -8.66 -15.78 -8.97
CA GLY A 112 -9.58 -16.78 -9.52
C GLY A 112 -11.01 -16.26 -9.62
N ALA A 113 -11.95 -16.91 -8.93
CA ALA A 113 -13.35 -16.49 -8.89
C ALA A 113 -13.56 -15.10 -8.25
N HIS A 114 -12.60 -14.63 -7.46
CA HIS A 114 -12.56 -13.30 -6.84
C HIS A 114 -11.70 -12.32 -7.65
N GLY A 115 -11.41 -12.61 -8.92
CA GLY A 115 -10.52 -11.78 -9.76
C GLY A 115 -11.16 -10.54 -10.36
N THR A 116 -12.29 -10.06 -9.84
CA THR A 116 -12.90 -8.79 -10.28
C THR A 116 -13.37 -7.97 -9.08
N PRO A 117 -13.51 -6.64 -9.22
CA PRO A 117 -14.05 -5.79 -8.15
C PRO A 117 -15.43 -6.24 -7.66
N GLU A 118 -16.27 -6.77 -8.56
CA GLU A 118 -17.61 -7.24 -8.24
C GLU A 118 -17.61 -8.51 -7.39
N THR A 119 -16.58 -9.36 -7.52
CA THR A 119 -16.49 -10.66 -6.84
C THR A 119 -15.51 -10.67 -5.67
N CYS A 120 -14.70 -9.62 -5.49
CA CYS A 120 -13.81 -9.46 -4.34
C CYS A 120 -14.18 -8.24 -3.50
N ARG A 121 -15.20 -8.43 -2.69
CA ARG A 121 -15.75 -7.40 -1.80
C ARG A 121 -15.25 -7.65 -0.39
N SER A 122 -14.34 -6.80 0.08
CA SER A 122 -13.70 -6.96 1.40
C SER A 122 -14.69 -7.00 2.57
N TYR A 123 -15.84 -6.35 2.43
CA TYR A 123 -16.92 -6.38 3.43
C TYR A 123 -17.68 -7.71 3.52
N GLU A 124 -17.51 -8.61 2.54
CA GLU A 124 -18.10 -9.96 2.54
C GLU A 124 -17.12 -11.01 3.09
N TRP A 125 -15.87 -10.64 3.38
CA TRP A 125 -14.87 -11.55 3.96
C TRP A 125 -15.19 -11.92 5.41
N PRO A 126 -14.68 -13.05 5.94
CA PRO A 126 -14.88 -13.44 7.34
C PRO A 126 -14.48 -12.34 8.34
N VAL A 127 -13.40 -11.63 8.03
CA VAL A 127 -13.00 -10.40 8.73
C VAL A 127 -12.59 -9.37 7.68
N ASN A 128 -13.20 -8.18 7.74
CA ASN A 128 -12.85 -7.07 6.86
C ASN A 128 -11.59 -6.34 7.36
N TYR A 129 -10.44 -6.99 7.23
CA TYR A 129 -9.14 -6.40 7.57
C TYR A 129 -8.83 -5.09 6.83
N PRO A 130 -9.13 -4.93 5.52
CA PRO A 130 -8.86 -3.69 4.80
C PRO A 130 -9.51 -2.47 5.44
N SER A 131 -10.70 -2.62 6.05
CA SER A 131 -11.37 -1.51 6.74
C SER A 131 -10.52 -0.90 7.87
N ILE A 132 -9.69 -1.69 8.55
CA ILE A 132 -8.78 -1.21 9.61
C ILE A 132 -7.75 -0.26 9.00
N TYR A 133 -7.19 -0.65 7.85
CA TYR A 133 -6.14 0.12 7.18
C TYR A 133 -6.73 1.36 6.54
N LYS A 134 -7.90 1.23 5.90
CA LYS A 134 -8.61 2.33 5.26
C LYS A 134 -9.05 3.40 6.25
N ASN A 135 -9.52 3.00 7.43
CA ASN A 135 -9.91 3.94 8.48
C ASN A 135 -8.72 4.77 9.00
N ALA A 136 -7.52 4.18 9.07
CA ALA A 136 -6.33 4.87 9.51
C ALA A 136 -5.65 5.68 8.39
N CYS A 137 -5.72 5.19 7.16
CA CYS A 137 -5.07 5.76 5.98
C CYS A 137 -6.06 5.84 4.80
N PRO A 138 -7.01 6.79 4.81
CA PRO A 138 -8.10 6.84 3.83
C PRO A 138 -7.66 7.01 2.38
N SER A 139 -6.53 7.69 2.16
CA SER A 139 -5.95 7.91 0.83
C SER A 139 -5.04 6.79 0.33
N ALA A 140 -4.90 5.69 1.07
CA ALA A 140 -4.08 4.56 0.68
C ALA A 140 -4.94 3.38 0.22
N TYR A 141 -4.42 2.59 -0.72
CA TYR A 141 -4.99 1.30 -1.07
C TYR A 141 -4.93 0.35 0.13
N SER A 142 -6.08 -0.19 0.52
CA SER A 142 -6.17 -1.16 1.63
C SER A 142 -6.29 -2.62 1.17
N TYR A 143 -6.68 -2.85 -0.08
CA TYR A 143 -6.72 -4.15 -0.76
C TYR A 143 -6.78 -3.96 -2.29
N ALA A 144 -6.71 -5.04 -3.06
CA ALA A 144 -6.47 -5.02 -4.51
C ALA A 144 -7.49 -4.24 -5.37
N TYR A 145 -8.73 -4.02 -4.90
CA TYR A 145 -9.76 -3.28 -5.65
C TYR A 145 -10.30 -2.07 -4.87
N ASP A 146 -9.44 -1.41 -4.09
CA ASP A 146 -9.76 -0.17 -3.36
C ASP A 146 -9.66 1.09 -4.24
N ASP A 147 -10.00 0.99 -5.54
CA ASP A 147 -9.62 1.98 -6.55
C ASP A 147 -10.35 3.31 -6.40
N SER A 148 -11.62 3.28 -5.99
CA SER A 148 -12.52 4.45 -6.03
C SER A 148 -12.05 5.64 -5.19
N THR A 149 -11.16 5.42 -4.21
CA THR A 149 -10.67 6.48 -3.30
C THR A 149 -9.15 6.51 -3.15
N SER A 150 -8.43 5.69 -3.92
CA SER A 150 -7.00 5.42 -3.68
C SER A 150 -6.11 5.63 -4.88
N THR A 151 -6.66 5.77 -6.10
CA THR A 151 -5.87 6.13 -7.29
C THR A 151 -5.86 7.64 -7.48
N PHE A 152 -4.66 8.19 -7.50
CA PHE A 152 -4.39 9.58 -7.80
C PHE A 152 -3.77 9.70 -9.19
N PHE A 153 -4.01 10.83 -9.84
CA PHE A 153 -3.53 11.04 -11.19
C PHE A 153 -3.11 12.48 -11.42
N CYS A 154 -2.05 12.66 -12.20
CA CYS A 154 -1.47 13.97 -12.50
C CYS A 154 -0.81 13.95 -13.88
N ARG A 155 -0.40 15.12 -14.38
CA ARG A 155 0.43 15.24 -15.60
C ARG A 155 1.64 16.11 -15.34
N ASN A 156 2.74 15.85 -16.05
CA ASN A 156 3.89 16.76 -16.15
C ASN A 156 4.38 17.29 -14.79
N THR A 157 4.53 16.40 -13.81
CA THR A 157 4.93 16.76 -12.44
C THR A 157 6.16 15.97 -12.00
N ASN A 158 6.70 16.35 -10.83
CA ASN A 158 7.69 15.58 -10.09
C ASN A 158 7.13 15.15 -8.73
N TYR A 159 7.69 14.08 -8.17
CA TYR A 159 7.24 13.46 -6.93
C TYR A 159 8.35 13.45 -5.88
N ASN A 160 7.98 13.73 -4.63
CA ASN A 160 8.78 13.43 -3.45
C ASN A 160 8.11 12.28 -2.68
N ILE A 161 8.88 11.22 -2.40
CA ILE A 161 8.44 10.16 -1.49
C ILE A 161 9.03 10.46 -0.11
N LYS A 162 8.16 10.60 0.89
CA LYS A 162 8.55 10.90 2.27
C LYS A 162 8.29 9.72 3.18
N PHE A 163 9.34 9.32 3.90
CA PHE A 163 9.28 8.38 5.00
C PHE A 163 9.37 9.16 6.32
N CYS A 164 8.66 8.74 7.37
CA CYS A 164 8.69 9.39 8.70
C CYS A 164 9.22 8.46 9.79
#